data_AF-C1BCL1-F1
#
_entry.id   AF-C1BCL1-F1
#
_cell.length_a   1.000
_cell.length_b   1.000
_cell.length_c   1.000
_cell.angle_alpha   90.00
_cell.angle_beta   90.00
_cell.angle_gamma   90.00
#
_symmetry.space_group_name_H-M   'P 1'
#
loop_
_entity.id
_entity.type
_entity.pdbx_description
1 polymer ?
#
loop_
_entity_poly.entity_id
_entity_poly.type
_entity_poly.pdbx_seq_one_letter_code
_entity_poly.pdbx_strand_id
1 'polypeptide(L)'
;MVPLLVRAKMAAGVAHAVPWGISLDGLLASEIRGNTKAAARMAGTDYEPYSPDTVPEDLDLPLARCPGDGAEGWHWAATFAYPEDAVPGPHVQYWSARPDQQALDQMSAELPALVSERQGRYRSRVMPLPLTVCRHLVWRAVGDPAAVAELLAPIVSIGKKRSAGHGHVLSWEITEQPDADPWEFAHLHPDGSLGRTAPTACLNAADDVRTGGEGQMGLRPPYMHPACRAQVMLPAT
;
A
#
# COMPACT_ATOMS: atom_id res chain seq x y z
N MET A 1 5.38 -21.71 -6.51
CA MET A 1 5.51 -20.60 -5.54
C MET A 1 6.85 -20.74 -4.85
N VAL A 2 7.64 -19.68 -4.82
CA VAL A 2 8.97 -19.63 -4.18
C VAL A 2 9.10 -18.33 -3.37
N PRO A 3 9.99 -18.25 -2.38
CA PRO A 3 10.31 -16.98 -1.73
C PRO A 3 10.91 -15.98 -2.75
N LEU A 4 10.49 -14.72 -2.66
CA LEU A 4 10.80 -13.63 -3.57
C LEU A 4 11.23 -12.39 -2.80
N LEU A 5 12.29 -11.74 -3.27
CA LEU A 5 12.62 -10.37 -2.91
C LEU A 5 12.18 -9.44 -4.03
N VAL A 6 11.27 -8.53 -3.74
CA VAL A 6 10.77 -7.52 -4.69
C VAL A 6 11.36 -6.17 -4.29
N ARG A 7 11.98 -5.45 -5.23
CA ARG A 7 12.53 -4.12 -5.03
C ARG A 7 11.92 -3.12 -6.02
N ALA A 8 11.52 -1.96 -5.54
CA ALA A 8 11.18 -0.80 -6.35
C ALA A 8 12.29 0.23 -6.21
N LYS A 9 12.91 0.62 -7.33
CA LYS A 9 13.86 1.72 -7.36
C LYS A 9 13.12 3.05 -7.39
N MET A 10 13.35 3.91 -6.40
CA MET A 10 12.59 5.13 -6.22
C MET A 10 13.28 6.33 -6.89
N ALA A 11 12.51 7.16 -7.59
CA ALA A 11 13.01 8.44 -8.11
C ALA A 11 13.02 9.55 -7.05
N ALA A 12 12.10 9.44 -6.09
CA ALA A 12 11.88 10.44 -5.06
C ALA A 12 11.26 9.80 -3.81
N GLY A 13 11.15 10.60 -2.74
CA GLY A 13 10.51 10.18 -1.51
C GLY A 13 9.05 9.75 -1.71
N VAL A 14 8.63 8.75 -0.95
CA VAL A 14 7.30 8.18 -1.00
C VAL A 14 6.50 8.62 0.23
N ALA A 15 5.25 9.05 -0.01
CA ALA A 15 4.31 9.39 1.04
C ALA A 15 3.43 8.18 1.35
N HIS A 16 3.34 7.78 2.62
CA HIS A 16 2.54 6.64 3.04
C HIS A 16 1.35 7.07 3.92
N ALA A 17 0.36 6.18 4.04
CA ALA A 17 -0.81 6.39 4.87
C ALA A 17 -0.63 5.88 6.30
N VAL A 18 -0.06 4.68 6.39
CA VAL A 18 0.21 3.93 7.60
C VAL A 18 1.70 3.95 7.87
N PRO A 19 2.13 3.84 9.13
CA PRO A 19 3.54 3.96 9.49
C PRO A 19 4.43 2.83 8.93
N TRP A 20 3.83 1.70 8.53
CA TRP A 20 4.54 0.48 8.14
C TRP A 20 4.78 0.31 6.63
N GLY A 21 4.49 1.34 5.82
CA GLY A 21 4.73 1.30 4.38
C GLY A 21 3.54 0.80 3.54
N ILE A 22 3.81 0.44 2.29
CA ILE A 22 2.80 0.03 1.28
C ILE A 22 2.79 -1.49 1.20
N SER A 23 1.62 -2.12 1.19
CA SER A 23 1.52 -3.57 1.10
C SER A 23 1.72 -4.08 -0.33
N LEU A 24 2.51 -5.15 -0.50
CA LEU A 24 2.72 -5.73 -1.83
C LEU A 24 1.43 -6.35 -2.37
N ASP A 25 0.74 -7.15 -1.56
CA ASP A 25 -0.55 -7.74 -1.90
C ASP A 25 -1.60 -6.66 -2.27
N GLY A 26 -1.56 -5.49 -1.63
CA GLY A 26 -2.42 -4.35 -1.94
C GLY A 26 -2.09 -3.68 -3.26
N LEU A 27 -0.81 -3.62 -3.64
CA LEU A 27 -0.40 -3.17 -4.97
C LEU A 27 -0.91 -4.12 -6.06
N LEU A 28 -0.68 -5.43 -5.89
CA LEU A 28 -1.13 -6.45 -6.83
C LEU A 28 -2.67 -6.46 -6.96
N ALA A 29 -3.38 -6.43 -5.83
CA ALA A 29 -4.83 -6.34 -5.81
C ALA A 29 -5.36 -5.07 -6.50
N SER A 30 -4.68 -3.93 -6.32
CA SER A 30 -5.03 -2.68 -6.99
C SER A 30 -4.87 -2.78 -8.51
N GLU A 31 -3.80 -3.41 -8.99
CA GLU A 31 -3.57 -3.58 -10.42
C GLU A 31 -4.59 -4.53 -11.06
N ILE A 32 -4.91 -5.65 -10.40
CA ILE A 32 -5.97 -6.57 -10.87
C ILE A 32 -7.29 -5.83 -11.03
N ARG A 33 -7.70 -5.02 -10.04
CA ARG A 33 -8.93 -4.18 -10.16
C ARG A 33 -8.82 -3.16 -11.29
N GLY A 34 -7.63 -2.58 -11.50
CA GLY A 34 -7.34 -1.69 -12.62
C GLY A 34 -7.57 -2.38 -13.97
N ASN A 35 -7.03 -3.59 -14.12
CA ASN A 35 -7.20 -4.43 -15.30
C ASN A 35 -8.66 -4.82 -15.54
N THR A 36 -9.39 -5.25 -14.50
CA THR A 36 -10.82 -5.55 -14.60
C THR A 36 -11.62 -4.34 -15.06
N LYS A 37 -11.33 -3.15 -14.52
CA LYS A 37 -11.99 -1.90 -14.91
C LYS A 37 -11.67 -1.51 -16.36
N ALA A 38 -10.42 -1.69 -16.79
CA ALA A 38 -10.00 -1.42 -18.17
C ALA A 38 -10.69 -2.38 -19.15
N ALA A 39 -10.75 -3.67 -18.81
CA ALA A 39 -11.44 -4.69 -19.61
C ALA A 39 -12.94 -4.41 -19.74
N ALA A 40 -13.62 -4.07 -18.64
CA ALA A 40 -15.04 -3.69 -18.67
C ALA A 40 -15.28 -2.47 -19.57
N ARG A 41 -14.42 -1.45 -19.47
CA ARG A 41 -14.47 -0.28 -20.35
C ARG A 41 -14.28 -0.63 -21.82
N MET A 42 -13.35 -1.52 -22.14
CA MET A 42 -13.12 -1.97 -23.52
C MET A 42 -14.28 -2.79 -24.07
N ALA A 43 -14.92 -3.60 -23.23
CA ALA A 43 -16.08 -4.41 -23.59
C ALA A 43 -17.40 -3.60 -23.64
N GLY A 44 -17.40 -2.35 -23.15
CA GLY A 44 -18.60 -1.53 -23.02
C GLY A 44 -19.58 -2.03 -21.96
N THR A 45 -19.10 -2.80 -20.98
CA THR A 45 -19.90 -3.33 -19.87
C THR A 45 -19.74 -2.47 -18.63
N ASP A 46 -20.75 -2.48 -17.76
CA ASP A 46 -20.68 -1.82 -16.47
C ASP A 46 -19.62 -2.45 -15.56
N TYR A 47 -18.97 -1.63 -14.75
CA TYR A 47 -18.05 -2.04 -13.70
C TYR A 47 -18.61 -1.56 -12.37
N GLU A 48 -18.98 -2.49 -11.49
CA GLU A 48 -19.49 -2.15 -10.16
C GLU A 48 -18.36 -1.51 -9.33
N PRO A 49 -18.49 -0.25 -8.90
CA PRO A 49 -17.50 0.38 -8.06
C PRO A 49 -17.42 -0.30 -6.69
N TYR A 50 -16.27 -0.18 -6.05
CA TYR A 50 -16.14 -0.58 -4.65
C TYR A 50 -17.13 0.18 -3.76
N SER A 51 -17.88 -0.55 -2.94
CA SER A 51 -18.76 -0.02 -1.91
C SER A 51 -18.21 -0.34 -0.52
N PRO A 52 -18.24 0.60 0.44
CA PRO A 52 -17.87 0.35 1.83
C PRO A 52 -18.89 -0.54 2.58
N ASP A 53 -20.09 -0.72 2.02
CA ASP A 53 -21.17 -1.49 2.63
C ASP A 53 -21.20 -2.95 2.15
N THR A 54 -20.36 -3.29 1.17
CA THR A 54 -20.31 -4.62 0.55
C THR A 54 -19.01 -5.30 0.94
N VAL A 55 -19.10 -6.51 1.52
CA VAL A 55 -17.92 -7.33 1.81
C VAL A 55 -17.15 -7.55 0.52
N PRO A 56 -15.89 -7.09 0.42
CA PRO A 56 -15.11 -7.22 -0.80
C PRO A 56 -14.78 -8.68 -1.08
N GLU A 57 -14.84 -9.06 -2.35
CA GLU A 57 -14.31 -10.35 -2.79
C GLU A 57 -12.79 -10.41 -2.58
N ASP A 58 -12.33 -11.57 -2.11
CA ASP A 58 -10.92 -11.92 -2.04
C ASP A 58 -10.40 -12.20 -3.46
N LEU A 59 -9.53 -11.32 -3.96
CA LEU A 59 -8.91 -11.47 -5.27
C LEU A 59 -7.83 -12.55 -5.24
N ASP A 60 -7.76 -13.39 -6.28
CA ASP A 60 -6.69 -14.36 -6.41
C ASP A 60 -5.38 -13.66 -6.81
N LEU A 61 -4.41 -13.64 -5.89
CA LEU A 61 -3.12 -13.01 -6.10
C LEU A 61 -2.07 -14.07 -6.45
N PRO A 62 -1.02 -13.73 -7.21
CA PRO A 62 0.12 -14.62 -7.48
C PRO A 62 1.05 -14.74 -6.26
N LEU A 63 0.47 -14.89 -5.07
CA LEU A 63 1.13 -15.02 -3.78
C LEU A 63 0.63 -16.29 -3.09
N ALA A 64 1.44 -16.90 -2.23
CA ALA A 64 0.98 -18.02 -1.42
C ALA A 64 0.04 -17.50 -0.32
N ARG A 65 -0.86 -18.34 0.20
CA ARG A 65 -1.69 -18.01 1.35
C ARG A 65 -1.06 -18.59 2.62
N CYS A 66 -0.85 -17.76 3.62
CA CYS A 66 -0.57 -18.21 4.98
C CYS A 66 -1.91 -18.48 5.67
N PRO A 67 -2.14 -19.68 6.24
CA PRO A 67 -3.42 -20.02 6.86
C PRO A 67 -3.69 -19.29 8.19
N GLY A 68 -2.67 -18.70 8.82
CA GLY A 68 -2.84 -17.96 10.06
C GLY A 68 -3.53 -18.75 11.17
N ASP A 69 -4.60 -18.19 11.72
CA ASP A 69 -5.45 -18.80 12.75
C ASP A 69 -6.60 -19.67 12.20
N GLY A 70 -6.67 -19.87 10.88
CA GLY A 70 -7.71 -20.65 10.22
C GLY A 70 -8.43 -19.90 9.09
N ALA A 71 -9.71 -20.20 8.90
CA ALA A 71 -10.46 -19.76 7.72
C ALA A 71 -10.64 -18.23 7.59
N GLU A 72 -10.55 -17.48 8.69
CA GLU A 72 -10.76 -16.03 8.68
C GLU A 72 -9.47 -15.22 8.84
N GLY A 73 -8.48 -15.69 9.61
CA GLY A 73 -7.20 -14.99 9.81
C GLY A 73 -6.10 -15.38 8.83
N TRP A 74 -6.42 -16.01 7.72
CA TRP A 74 -5.46 -16.19 6.64
C TRP A 74 -5.08 -14.84 6.01
N HIS A 75 -3.88 -14.80 5.42
CA HIS A 75 -3.40 -13.66 4.65
C HIS A 75 -2.48 -14.08 3.50
N TRP A 76 -2.22 -13.16 2.57
CA TRP A 76 -1.22 -13.39 1.52
C TRP A 76 0.19 -13.41 2.12
N ALA A 77 1.08 -14.23 1.58
CA ALA A 77 2.47 -14.33 2.03
C ALA A 77 3.30 -13.20 1.42
N ALA A 78 3.18 -11.99 1.98
CA ALA A 78 3.95 -10.82 1.55
C ALA A 78 4.07 -9.74 2.64
N THR A 79 5.17 -9.01 2.69
CA THR A 79 5.33 -7.92 3.65
C THR A 79 4.72 -6.61 3.15
N PHE A 80 4.72 -5.60 4.03
CA PHE A 80 4.71 -4.20 3.64
C PHE A 80 6.11 -3.77 3.16
N ALA A 81 6.20 -2.53 2.68
CA ALA A 81 7.42 -1.97 2.12
C ALA A 81 8.43 -1.64 3.23
N TYR A 82 9.64 -2.17 3.11
CA TYR A 82 10.79 -1.81 3.92
C TYR A 82 11.70 -0.84 3.15
N PRO A 83 12.03 0.34 3.70
CA PRO A 83 12.92 1.28 3.03
C PRO A 83 14.39 0.90 3.22
N GLU A 84 15.04 0.45 2.14
CA GLU A 84 16.48 0.17 2.11
C GLU A 84 17.26 1.46 1.89
N ASP A 85 18.33 1.64 2.66
CA ASP A 85 19.16 2.86 2.66
C ASP A 85 18.32 4.14 2.90
N ALA A 86 17.38 4.07 3.84
CA ALA A 86 16.54 5.21 4.20
C ALA A 86 17.40 6.38 4.70
N VAL A 87 17.18 7.57 4.15
CA VAL A 87 17.85 8.79 4.61
C VAL A 87 17.28 9.15 5.98
N PRO A 88 18.10 9.21 7.04
CA PRO A 88 17.61 9.48 8.40
C PRO A 88 16.94 10.85 8.52
N GLY A 89 16.05 10.96 9.50
CA GLY A 89 15.40 12.22 9.89
C GLY A 89 14.04 12.47 9.21
N PRO A 90 13.31 13.51 9.67
CA PRO A 90 12.01 13.83 9.12
C PRO A 90 12.16 14.53 7.78
N HIS A 91 11.75 13.85 6.71
CA HIS A 91 11.59 14.48 5.40
C HIS A 91 10.14 14.91 5.25
N VAL A 92 9.88 16.21 5.29
CA VAL A 92 8.50 16.74 5.20
C VAL A 92 8.42 17.69 4.03
N GLN A 93 7.51 17.39 3.10
CA GLN A 93 7.05 18.37 2.13
C GLN A 93 5.71 18.94 2.58
N TYR A 94 5.35 20.12 2.09
CA TYR A 94 4.07 20.74 2.39
C TYR A 94 3.27 20.89 1.11
N TRP A 95 1.98 20.54 1.17
CA TRP A 95 1.04 20.87 0.11
C TRP A 95 0.08 21.93 0.61
N SER A 96 -0.21 22.89 -0.26
CA SER A 96 -1.22 23.91 -0.01
C SER A 96 -2.46 23.67 -0.85
N ALA A 97 -3.64 23.79 -0.24
CA ALA A 97 -4.89 23.99 -0.97
C ALA A 97 -5.34 25.44 -0.75
N ARG A 98 -5.60 26.14 -1.84
CA ARG A 98 -6.21 27.48 -1.85
C ARG A 98 -7.28 27.49 -2.95
N PRO A 99 -8.43 28.15 -2.73
CA PRO A 99 -9.39 28.38 -3.80
C PRO A 99 -8.76 29.28 -4.85
N ASP A 100 -8.78 28.84 -6.10
CA ASP A 100 -8.44 29.69 -7.23
C ASP A 100 -9.70 30.45 -7.63
N GLN A 101 -9.73 31.75 -7.34
CA GLN A 101 -10.90 32.59 -7.59
C GLN A 101 -11.23 32.65 -9.09
N GLN A 102 -10.22 32.71 -9.96
CA GLN A 102 -10.44 32.78 -11.40
C GLN A 102 -11.03 31.48 -11.94
N ALA A 103 -10.52 30.33 -11.48
CA ALA A 103 -11.07 29.04 -11.86
C ALA A 103 -12.51 28.86 -11.36
N LEU A 104 -12.81 29.33 -10.14
CA LEU A 104 -14.17 29.29 -9.57
C LEU A 104 -15.15 30.13 -10.38
N ASP A 105 -14.77 31.36 -10.76
CA ASP A 105 -15.59 32.25 -11.57
C ASP A 105 -15.92 31.65 -12.95
N GLN A 106 -15.01 30.86 -13.52
CA GLN A 106 -15.22 30.20 -14.82
C GLN A 106 -16.11 28.95 -14.73
N MET A 107 -16.16 28.29 -13.58
CA MET A 107 -16.83 27.00 -13.40
C MET A 107 -18.21 27.11 -12.76
N SER A 108 -18.61 28.29 -12.28
CA SER A 108 -19.91 28.49 -11.63
C SER A 108 -20.76 29.51 -12.36
N ALA A 109 -22.06 29.22 -12.47
CA ALA A 109 -23.04 30.17 -12.98
C ALA A 109 -23.29 31.32 -11.99
N GLU A 110 -23.16 31.03 -10.68
CA GLU A 110 -23.33 31.99 -9.60
C GLU A 110 -22.26 31.76 -8.53
N LEU A 111 -21.52 32.80 -8.17
CA LEU A 111 -20.51 32.74 -7.13
C LEU A 111 -20.51 34.07 -6.35
N PRO A 112 -20.24 34.06 -5.03
CA PRO A 112 -19.98 35.29 -4.31
C PRO A 112 -18.79 36.02 -4.92
N ALA A 113 -18.78 37.36 -4.86
CA ALA A 113 -17.69 38.19 -5.38
C ALA A 113 -16.30 37.82 -4.82
N LEU A 114 -16.25 37.18 -3.65
CA LEU A 114 -15.03 36.60 -3.09
C LEU A 114 -15.34 35.33 -2.29
N VAL A 115 -14.64 34.24 -2.60
CA VAL A 115 -14.63 33.05 -1.76
C VAL A 115 -13.58 33.20 -0.67
N SER A 116 -14.00 33.11 0.59
CA SER A 116 -13.08 33.31 1.72
C SER A 116 -12.04 32.20 1.83
N GLU A 117 -10.76 32.57 1.75
CA GLU A 117 -9.62 31.70 2.06
C GLU A 117 -9.42 31.47 3.56
N ARG A 118 -10.06 32.27 4.43
CA ARG A 118 -9.79 32.25 5.87
C ARG A 118 -10.71 31.31 6.64
N GLN A 119 -11.92 31.11 6.16
CA GLN A 119 -12.98 30.38 6.88
C GLN A 119 -13.89 29.60 5.95
N GLY A 120 -14.65 28.65 6.51
CA GLY A 120 -15.60 27.84 5.75
C GLY A 120 -14.96 26.72 4.93
N ARG A 121 -15.76 26.15 4.03
CA ARG A 121 -15.40 24.95 3.24
C ARG A 121 -14.14 25.13 2.38
N TYR A 122 -13.90 26.35 1.90
CA TYR A 122 -12.78 26.68 1.01
C TYR A 122 -11.58 27.30 1.74
N ARG A 123 -11.54 27.21 3.07
CA ARG A 123 -10.41 27.70 3.86
C ARG A 123 -9.10 27.10 3.35
N SER A 124 -8.13 27.98 3.10
CA SER A 124 -6.78 27.63 2.68
C SER A 124 -6.10 26.78 3.74
N ARG A 125 -5.42 25.72 3.30
CA ARG A 125 -4.70 24.79 4.18
C ARG A 125 -3.27 24.66 3.72
N VAL A 126 -2.36 24.53 4.69
CA VAL A 126 -0.98 24.08 4.48
C VAL A 126 -0.82 22.81 5.30
N MET A 127 -0.60 21.69 4.63
CA MET A 127 -0.64 20.38 5.26
C MET A 127 0.72 19.70 5.10
N PRO A 128 1.33 19.23 6.21
CA PRO A 128 2.56 18.46 6.12
C PRO A 128 2.30 17.11 5.44
N LEU A 129 3.29 16.67 4.68
CA LEU A 129 3.35 15.39 4.01
C LEU A 129 4.69 14.75 4.37
N PRO A 130 4.73 13.92 5.44
CA PRO A 130 5.90 13.13 5.77
C PRO A 130 6.24 12.17 4.63
N LEU A 131 7.52 12.08 4.30
CA LEU A 131 8.08 11.25 3.25
C LEU A 131 9.10 10.28 3.83
N THR A 132 9.10 9.07 3.29
CA THR A 132 10.24 8.17 3.41
C THR A 132 11.12 8.36 2.18
N VAL A 133 12.35 8.83 2.39
CA VAL A 133 13.34 9.01 1.32
C VAL A 133 14.31 7.83 1.38
N CYS A 134 14.36 7.03 0.33
CA CYS A 134 15.18 5.82 0.24
C CYS A 134 15.53 5.56 -1.22
N ARG A 135 16.55 4.72 -1.46
CA ARG A 135 16.90 4.30 -2.83
C ARG A 135 15.96 3.21 -3.33
N HIS A 136 15.63 2.27 -2.45
CA HIS A 136 14.71 1.18 -2.75
C HIS A 136 13.67 1.01 -1.66
N LEU A 137 12.45 0.69 -2.09
CA LEU A 137 11.50 -0.01 -1.24
C LEU A 137 11.61 -1.50 -1.53
N VAL A 138 11.56 -2.30 -0.48
CA VAL A 138 11.77 -3.74 -0.54
C VAL A 138 10.60 -4.46 0.09
N TRP A 139 10.14 -5.52 -0.55
CA TRP A 139 9.16 -6.44 -0.03
C TRP A 139 9.74 -7.85 -0.06
N ARG A 140 9.40 -8.63 0.96
CA ARG A 140 9.55 -10.09 0.92
C ARG A 140 8.18 -10.70 0.65
N ALA A 141 8.17 -11.80 -0.09
CA ALA A 141 6.94 -12.53 -0.40
C ALA A 141 7.22 -14.00 -0.71
N VAL A 142 6.18 -14.81 -0.76
CA VAL A 142 6.21 -16.15 -1.35
C VAL A 142 5.19 -16.16 -2.47
N GLY A 143 5.61 -16.42 -3.71
CA GLY A 143 4.75 -16.17 -4.88
C GLY A 143 5.25 -16.79 -6.18
N ASP A 144 4.56 -16.44 -7.26
CA ASP A 144 5.00 -16.69 -8.63
C ASP A 144 5.77 -15.45 -9.13
N PRO A 145 7.10 -15.55 -9.37
CA PRO A 145 7.90 -14.39 -9.78
C PRO A 145 7.43 -13.76 -11.09
N ALA A 146 7.02 -14.57 -12.07
CA ALA A 146 6.66 -14.09 -13.39
C ALA A 146 5.31 -13.36 -13.35
N ALA A 147 4.32 -13.94 -12.67
CA ALA A 147 3.01 -13.30 -12.53
C ALA A 147 3.06 -12.04 -11.64
N VAL A 148 3.90 -12.03 -10.60
CA VAL A 148 4.17 -10.81 -9.81
C VAL A 148 4.84 -9.74 -10.68
N ALA A 149 5.81 -10.10 -11.52
CA ALA A 149 6.47 -9.16 -12.43
C ALA A 149 5.50 -8.51 -13.40
N GLU A 150 4.60 -9.30 -13.99
CA GLU A 150 3.58 -8.82 -14.93
C GLU A 150 2.66 -7.78 -14.30
N LEU A 151 2.19 -8.03 -13.07
CA LEU A 151 1.32 -7.09 -12.34
C LEU A 151 2.06 -5.84 -11.85
N LEU A 152 3.36 -5.92 -11.53
CA LEU A 152 4.11 -4.75 -11.06
C LEU A 152 4.60 -3.86 -12.22
N ALA A 153 4.85 -4.43 -13.39
CA ALA A 153 5.37 -3.73 -14.56
C ALA A 153 4.63 -2.41 -14.92
N PRO A 154 3.28 -2.34 -14.94
CA PRO A 154 2.58 -1.09 -15.24
C PRO A 154 2.58 -0.06 -14.09
N ILE A 155 3.00 -0.44 -12.88
CA ILE A 155 2.94 0.42 -11.69
C ILE A 155 4.15 1.36 -11.66
N VAL A 156 3.98 2.56 -12.20
CA VAL A 156 5.03 3.61 -12.25
C VAL A 156 5.03 4.56 -11.04
N SER A 157 4.03 4.47 -10.16
CA SER A 157 3.97 5.33 -8.97
C SER A 157 3.12 4.70 -7.86
N ILE A 158 3.61 4.79 -6.62
CA ILE A 158 3.02 4.16 -5.43
C ILE A 158 2.85 5.17 -4.28
N GLY A 159 1.97 4.86 -3.33
CA GLY A 159 1.72 5.72 -2.16
C GLY A 159 0.75 6.87 -2.41
N LYS A 160 0.81 7.90 -1.56
CA LYS A 160 -0.06 9.08 -1.58
C LYS A 160 0.52 10.19 -2.47
N LYS A 161 -0.36 11.06 -2.97
CA LYS A 161 -0.01 12.29 -3.73
C LYS A 161 0.87 12.02 -4.96
N ARG A 162 0.64 10.89 -5.65
CA ARG A 162 1.35 10.46 -6.85
C ARG A 162 1.39 11.52 -7.96
N SER A 163 0.28 12.24 -8.17
CA SER A 163 0.19 13.33 -9.15
C SER A 163 1.07 14.54 -8.85
N ALA A 164 1.61 14.66 -7.63
CA ALA A 164 2.58 15.69 -7.24
C ALA A 164 4.03 15.19 -7.29
N GLY A 165 4.29 14.03 -7.93
CA GLY A 165 5.63 13.47 -8.13
C GLY A 165 6.12 12.53 -7.03
N HIS A 166 5.28 12.20 -6.05
CA HIS A 166 5.67 11.31 -4.95
C HIS A 166 5.62 9.83 -5.33
N GLY A 167 6.56 9.06 -4.79
CA GLY A 167 6.59 7.60 -4.93
C GLY A 167 6.71 7.11 -6.36
N HIS A 168 7.33 7.88 -7.25
CA HIS A 168 7.61 7.46 -8.62
C HIS A 168 8.64 6.33 -8.62
N VAL A 169 8.30 5.24 -9.33
CA VAL A 169 9.11 4.03 -9.46
C VAL A 169 9.86 4.08 -10.80
N LEU A 170 11.18 3.96 -10.73
CA LEU A 170 12.06 3.93 -11.91
C LEU A 170 12.12 2.55 -12.54
N SER A 171 12.14 1.51 -11.71
CA SER A 171 12.20 0.11 -12.14
C SER A 171 11.78 -0.82 -11.01
N TRP A 172 11.30 -2.00 -11.39
CA TRP A 172 11.06 -3.12 -10.50
C TRP A 172 12.13 -4.19 -10.71
N GLU A 173 12.62 -4.76 -9.62
CA GLU A 173 13.52 -5.90 -9.62
C GLU A 173 12.91 -7.01 -8.76
N ILE A 174 12.85 -8.24 -9.29
CA ILE A 174 12.30 -9.39 -8.58
C ILE A 174 13.36 -10.47 -8.63
N THR A 175 13.75 -10.96 -7.46
CA THR A 175 14.78 -11.99 -7.31
C THR A 175 14.21 -13.17 -6.54
N GLU A 176 14.30 -14.36 -7.12
CA GLU A 176 13.96 -15.60 -6.44
C GLU A 176 14.97 -15.91 -5.33
N GLN A 177 14.47 -16.44 -4.22
CA GLN A 177 15.25 -16.83 -3.05
C GLN A 177 14.86 -18.27 -2.65
N PRO A 178 15.14 -19.27 -3.51
CA PRO A 178 14.60 -20.63 -3.37
C PRO A 178 15.04 -21.32 -2.06
N ASP A 179 16.20 -20.94 -1.54
CA ASP A 179 16.77 -21.52 -0.31
C ASP A 179 16.35 -20.76 0.96
N ALA A 180 15.59 -19.67 0.85
CA ALA A 180 15.13 -18.89 1.99
C ALA A 180 13.92 -19.54 2.69
N ASP A 181 13.75 -19.27 3.98
CA ASP A 181 12.57 -19.72 4.71
C ASP A 181 11.30 -19.01 4.19
N PRO A 182 10.31 -19.76 3.66
CA PRO A 182 9.03 -19.18 3.24
C PRO A 182 8.29 -18.45 4.35
N TRP A 183 8.42 -18.89 5.61
CA TRP A 183 7.76 -18.23 6.73
C TRP A 183 8.35 -16.84 6.98
N GLU A 184 9.69 -16.71 6.99
CA GLU A 184 10.34 -15.40 7.11
C GLU A 184 9.95 -14.47 5.97
N PHE A 185 9.90 -14.98 4.73
CA PHE A 185 9.52 -14.18 3.57
C PHE A 185 8.04 -13.80 3.52
N ALA A 186 7.19 -14.51 4.26
CA ALA A 186 5.78 -14.17 4.42
C ALA A 186 5.53 -13.13 5.51
N HIS A 187 6.40 -13.02 6.52
CA HIS A 187 6.12 -12.25 7.74
C HIS A 187 7.13 -11.16 8.07
N LEU A 188 8.43 -11.37 7.83
CA LEU A 188 9.48 -10.51 8.36
C LEU A 188 10.02 -9.55 7.30
N HIS A 189 10.34 -8.33 7.72
CA HIS A 189 11.20 -7.44 6.95
C HIS A 189 12.65 -7.96 6.89
N PRO A 190 13.50 -7.40 6.01
CA PRO A 190 14.92 -7.75 5.95
C PRO A 190 15.70 -7.62 7.26
N ASP A 191 15.24 -6.76 8.19
CA ASP A 191 15.85 -6.57 9.51
C ASP A 191 15.37 -7.56 10.58
N GLY A 192 14.52 -8.52 10.20
CA GLY A 192 13.94 -9.51 11.11
C GLY A 192 12.74 -9.03 11.92
N SER A 193 12.35 -7.75 11.81
CA SER A 193 11.12 -7.26 12.43
C SER A 193 9.87 -7.75 11.70
N LEU A 194 8.74 -7.81 12.40
CA LEU A 194 7.47 -8.12 11.77
C LEU A 194 7.18 -7.07 10.68
N GLY A 195 6.99 -7.53 9.45
CA GLY A 195 6.83 -6.70 8.27
C GLY A 195 5.43 -6.63 7.70
N ARG A 196 4.46 -7.32 8.30
CA ARG A 196 3.03 -7.21 7.94
C ARG A 196 2.15 -7.36 9.17
N THR A 197 0.89 -6.97 9.04
CA THR A 197 -0.12 -7.41 10.01
C THR A 197 -0.33 -8.91 9.88
N ALA A 198 -0.32 -9.59 11.02
CA ALA A 198 -0.48 -11.04 11.10
C ALA A 198 -1.22 -11.43 12.38
N PRO A 199 -2.00 -12.54 12.39
CA PRO A 199 -2.52 -13.10 13.62
C PRO A 199 -1.38 -13.53 14.56
N THR A 200 -1.61 -13.48 15.87
CA THR A 200 -0.63 -13.94 16.88
C THR A 200 -0.18 -15.38 16.63
N ALA A 201 -1.10 -16.23 16.14
CA ALA A 201 -0.82 -17.62 15.81
C ALA A 201 0.34 -17.80 14.80
N CYS A 202 0.53 -16.85 13.87
CA CYS A 202 1.64 -16.90 12.91
C CYS A 202 3.01 -16.77 13.57
N LEU A 203 3.08 -16.16 14.76
CA LEU A 203 4.34 -15.87 15.44
C LEU A 203 4.69 -16.90 16.52
N ASN A 204 3.79 -17.83 16.84
CA ASN A 204 4.00 -18.80 17.94
C ASN A 204 5.24 -19.68 17.77
N ALA A 205 5.69 -19.90 16.53
CA ALA A 205 6.86 -20.71 16.22
C ALA A 205 8.16 -19.90 16.07
N ALA A 206 8.08 -18.57 16.17
CA ALA A 206 9.21 -17.67 15.98
C ALA A 206 9.49 -16.91 17.28
N ASP A 207 10.63 -17.22 17.88
CA ASP A 207 11.08 -16.54 19.09
C ASP A 207 11.53 -15.11 18.77
N ASP A 208 11.24 -14.17 19.69
CA ASP A 208 11.77 -12.80 19.71
C ASP A 208 11.54 -11.91 18.46
N VAL A 209 10.47 -12.14 17.71
CA VAL A 209 10.09 -11.24 16.60
C VAL A 209 9.72 -9.86 17.14
N ARG A 210 10.46 -8.83 16.73
CA ARG A 210 10.13 -7.43 17.08
C ARG A 210 8.83 -7.01 16.39
N THR A 211 7.83 -6.64 17.18
CA THR A 211 6.52 -6.15 16.70
C THR A 211 6.23 -4.73 17.19
N GLY A 212 5.22 -4.09 16.60
CA GLY A 212 4.62 -2.84 17.07
C GLY A 212 3.52 -3.04 18.13
N GLY A 213 3.39 -4.25 18.68
CA GLY A 213 2.32 -4.62 19.62
C GLY A 213 1.03 -5.06 18.92
N GLU A 214 -0.03 -5.20 19.71
CA GLU A 214 -1.35 -5.64 19.24
C GLU A 214 -2.22 -4.47 18.75
N GLY A 215 -3.09 -4.73 17.78
CA GLY A 215 -4.10 -3.77 17.34
C GLY A 215 -5.17 -4.36 16.43
N GLN A 216 -6.05 -3.48 15.94
CA GLN A 216 -7.12 -3.80 15.00
C GLN A 216 -6.80 -3.26 13.62
N MET A 217 -6.51 -4.14 12.66
CA MET A 217 -6.12 -3.76 11.31
C MET A 217 -6.48 -4.85 10.30
N GLY A 218 -6.56 -4.47 9.02
CA GLY A 218 -6.77 -5.40 7.92
C GLY A 218 -5.68 -6.48 7.85
N LEU A 219 -6.08 -7.73 7.57
CA LEU A 219 -5.13 -8.82 7.27
C LEU A 219 -4.82 -8.95 5.78
N ARG A 220 -5.70 -8.47 4.91
CA ARG A 220 -5.57 -8.59 3.45
C ARG A 220 -6.27 -7.41 2.73
N PRO A 221 -5.94 -7.15 1.45
CA PRO A 221 -6.61 -6.12 0.69
C PRO A 221 -8.12 -6.39 0.52
N PRO A 222 -8.97 -5.35 0.56
CA PRO A 222 -8.64 -3.95 0.83
C PRO A 222 -8.52 -3.64 2.34
N TYR A 223 -7.31 -3.34 2.80
CA TYR A 223 -6.96 -3.13 4.22
C TYR A 223 -7.80 -2.10 4.97
N MET A 224 -8.39 -1.13 4.26
CA MET A 224 -9.20 -0.08 4.86
C MET A 224 -10.65 -0.53 5.13
N HIS A 225 -11.13 -1.60 4.50
CA HIS A 225 -12.51 -2.08 4.64
C HIS A 225 -12.73 -2.66 6.05
N PRO A 226 -13.79 -2.26 6.77
CA PRO A 226 -14.04 -2.74 8.13
C PRO A 226 -14.12 -4.26 8.26
N ALA A 227 -14.74 -4.96 7.29
CA ALA A 227 -14.86 -6.42 7.29
C ALA A 227 -13.52 -7.18 7.18
N CYS A 228 -12.43 -6.51 6.76
CA CYS A 228 -11.13 -7.16 6.68
C CYS A 228 -10.31 -7.04 7.98
N ARG A 229 -10.82 -6.30 8.98
CA ARG A 229 -10.12 -6.02 10.24
C ARG A 229 -10.22 -7.21 11.20
N ALA A 230 -9.09 -7.55 11.80
CA ALA A 230 -9.00 -8.55 12.85
C ALA A 230 -8.07 -8.04 13.97
N GLN A 231 -8.06 -8.76 15.09
CA GLN A 231 -7.03 -8.59 16.10
C GLN A 231 -5.72 -9.15 15.53
N VAL A 232 -4.69 -8.31 15.46
CA VAL A 232 -3.41 -8.64 14.82
C VAL A 232 -2.23 -8.12 15.61
N MET A 233 -1.08 -8.73 15.38
CA MET A 233 0.21 -8.14 15.67
C MET A 233 0.55 -7.13 14.58
N LEU A 234 0.97 -5.94 14.99
CA LEU A 234 1.33 -4.83 14.11
C LEU A 234 2.82 -4.89 13.76
N PRO A 235 3.22 -4.50 12.54
CA PRO A 235 4.63 -4.34 12.20
C PRO A 235 5.35 -3.37 13.15
N ALA A 236 6.64 -3.59 13.36
CA ALA A 236 7.46 -2.64 14.11
C ALA A 236 7.56 -1.30 13.35
N THR A 237 7.72 -0.19 14.09
CA THR A 237 7.91 1.17 13.56
C THR A 237 9.28 1.71 13.89
#